data_AF-A0A6P0X9M9-F1
#
_entry.id   AF-A0A6P0X9M9-F1
#
_cell.length_a   1.000
_cell.length_b   1.000
_cell.length_c   1.000
_cell.angle_alpha   90.00
_cell.angle_beta   90.00
_cell.angle_gamma   90.00
#
_symmetry.space_group_name_H-M   'P 1'
#
loop_
_entity.id
_entity.type
_entity.pdbx_description
1 polymer ?
#
loop_
_entity_poly.entity_id
_entity_poly.type
_entity_poly.pdbx_seq_one_letter_code
_entity_poly.pdbx_strand_id
1 'polypeptide(L)'
;MITEFDVARPTVLQAVADRIKMLPNRERQSNVAASTAILAGLVLKQGLIQSVLREDIMRESVIYQEIDSAAEERGLRKGEVNMLLKQLNYRVGPLEPNLQAQIETLNLSEVEELGKALLDFSGVADLVAWLQLFTD
;
A
#
# COMPACT_ATOMS: atom_id res chain seq x y z
N MET A 1 23.24 16.66 -18.72
CA MET A 1 22.79 16.83 -20.13
C MET A 1 21.33 16.39 -20.14
N ILE A 2 20.39 17.33 -20.27
CA ILE A 2 18.95 17.01 -20.33
C ILE A 2 18.68 16.51 -21.75
N THR A 3 18.14 15.31 -21.91
CA THR A 3 17.86 14.75 -23.24
C THR A 3 16.63 15.43 -23.85
N GLU A 4 16.51 15.48 -25.17
CA GLU A 4 15.31 16.01 -25.86
C GLU A 4 14.01 15.31 -25.39
N PHE A 5 14.14 14.05 -24.98
CA PHE A 5 13.07 13.26 -24.36
C PHE A 5 12.63 13.78 -22.98
N ASP A 6 13.53 14.36 -22.19
CA ASP A 6 13.20 14.87 -20.85
C ASP A 6 12.35 16.14 -20.91
N VAL A 7 12.47 16.92 -22.00
CA VAL A 7 11.67 18.13 -22.21
C VAL A 7 10.32 17.81 -22.88
N ALA A 8 10.25 16.77 -23.72
CA ALA A 8 9.03 16.43 -24.45
C ALA A 8 7.95 15.75 -23.59
N ARG A 9 8.34 14.87 -22.65
CA ARG A 9 7.39 14.04 -21.88
C ARG A 9 6.38 14.85 -21.03
N PRO A 10 6.76 15.93 -20.32
CA PRO A 10 5.79 16.76 -19.60
C PRO A 10 4.74 17.40 -20.53
N THR A 11 5.17 17.86 -21.70
CA THR A 11 4.29 18.46 -22.71
C THR A 11 3.30 17.44 -23.28
N VAL A 12 3.77 16.20 -23.52
CA VAL A 12 2.89 15.10 -23.95
C VAL A 12 1.87 14.77 -22.86
N LEU A 13 2.28 14.68 -21.59
CA LEU A 13 1.35 14.43 -20.48
C LEU A 13 0.28 15.52 -20.39
N GLN A 14 0.67 16.79 -20.56
CA GLN A 14 -0.27 17.91 -20.59
C GLN A 14 -1.28 17.80 -21.74
N ALA A 15 -0.81 17.52 -22.96
CA ALA A 15 -1.68 17.33 -24.12
C ALA A 15 -2.67 16.15 -23.93
N VAL A 16 -2.21 15.04 -23.34
CA VAL A 16 -3.07 13.90 -23.00
C VAL A 16 -4.10 14.30 -21.95
N ALA A 17 -3.71 15.01 -20.90
CA ALA A 17 -4.63 15.49 -19.86
C ALA A 17 -5.72 16.41 -20.43
N ASP A 18 -5.36 17.30 -21.36
CA ASP A 18 -6.34 18.16 -22.04
C ASP A 18 -7.29 17.37 -22.94
N ARG A 19 -6.81 16.30 -23.59
CA ARG A 19 -7.68 15.40 -24.35
C ARG A 19 -8.62 14.59 -23.46
N ILE A 20 -8.16 14.16 -22.28
CA ILE A 20 -8.99 13.46 -21.30
C ILE A 20 -10.18 14.34 -20.89
N LYS A 21 -9.98 15.64 -20.62
CA LYS A 21 -11.06 16.58 -20.28
C LYS A 21 -12.17 16.67 -21.33
N MET A 22 -11.86 16.35 -22.59
CA MET A 22 -12.83 16.37 -23.70
C MET A 22 -13.66 15.09 -23.82
N LEU A 23 -13.38 14.05 -23.00
CA LEU A 23 -14.12 12.79 -23.08
C LEU A 23 -15.58 12.96 -22.61
N PRO A 24 -16.52 12.21 -23.20
CA PRO A 24 -17.95 12.49 -23.09
C PRO A 24 -18.58 12.18 -21.71
N ASN A 25 -17.91 11.43 -20.84
CA ASN A 25 -18.43 11.11 -19.49
C ASN A 25 -17.31 11.00 -18.44
N ARG A 26 -17.69 11.16 -17.16
CA ARG A 26 -16.75 11.13 -16.03
C ARG A 26 -16.08 9.78 -15.83
N GLU A 27 -16.80 8.68 -16.03
CA GLU A 27 -16.24 7.33 -15.90
C GLU A 27 -15.06 7.09 -16.85
N ARG A 28 -15.20 7.44 -18.14
CA ARG A 28 -14.11 7.34 -19.12
C ARG A 28 -12.99 8.33 -18.83
N GLN A 29 -13.32 9.56 -18.40
CA GLN A 29 -12.31 10.53 -17.98
C GLN A 29 -11.45 9.95 -16.85
N SER A 30 -12.10 9.42 -15.83
CA SER A 30 -11.47 8.86 -14.65
C SER A 30 -10.61 7.64 -14.97
N ASN A 31 -11.15 6.65 -15.67
CA ASN A 31 -10.42 5.45 -16.05
C ASN A 31 -9.19 5.75 -16.90
N VAL A 32 -9.32 6.64 -17.91
CA VAL A 32 -8.19 7.01 -18.76
C VAL A 32 -7.17 7.85 -17.99
N ALA A 33 -7.60 8.74 -17.10
CA ALA A 33 -6.70 9.51 -16.23
C ALA A 33 -5.88 8.61 -15.31
N ALA A 34 -6.53 7.65 -14.64
CA ALA A 34 -5.86 6.70 -13.74
C ALA A 34 -4.82 5.85 -14.49
N SER A 35 -5.19 5.25 -15.63
CA SER A 35 -4.24 4.47 -16.44
C SER A 35 -3.10 5.34 -16.98
N THR A 36 -3.39 6.59 -17.39
CA THR A 36 -2.34 7.53 -17.84
C THR A 36 -1.39 7.87 -16.70
N ALA A 37 -1.88 8.11 -15.48
CA ALA A 37 -1.04 8.39 -14.32
C ALA A 37 -0.13 7.21 -13.98
N ILE A 38 -0.65 5.98 -14.04
CA ILE A 38 0.15 4.75 -13.82
C ILE A 38 1.29 4.67 -14.85
N LEU A 39 0.99 4.85 -16.14
CA LEU A 39 1.99 4.79 -17.21
C LEU A 39 3.00 5.94 -17.12
N ALA A 40 2.53 7.16 -16.83
CA ALA A 40 3.38 8.32 -16.63
C ALA A 40 4.33 8.12 -15.45
N GLY A 41 3.88 7.44 -14.38
CA GLY A 41 4.67 7.11 -13.19
C GLY A 41 5.91 6.27 -13.48
N LEU A 42 5.95 5.56 -14.61
CA LEU A 42 7.11 4.76 -15.01
C LEU A 42 8.30 5.60 -15.47
N VAL A 43 8.06 6.85 -15.90
CA VAL A 43 9.07 7.70 -16.54
C VAL A 43 9.11 9.15 -16.04
N LEU A 44 8.07 9.59 -15.31
CA LEU A 44 7.94 10.94 -14.76
C LEU A 44 7.87 10.93 -13.24
N LYS A 45 8.29 12.05 -12.64
CA LYS A 45 8.17 12.26 -11.20
C LYS A 45 6.71 12.44 -10.78
N GLN A 46 6.35 11.85 -9.65
CA GLN A 46 5.00 11.91 -9.09
C GLN A 46 4.46 13.34 -8.96
N GLY A 47 5.25 14.30 -8.47
CA GLY A 47 4.81 15.69 -8.32
C GLY A 47 4.42 16.37 -9.63
N LEU A 48 5.09 16.03 -10.74
CA LEU A 48 4.69 16.51 -12.06
C LEU A 48 3.36 15.89 -12.49
N ILE A 49 3.20 14.58 -12.30
CA ILE A 49 1.95 13.87 -12.65
C ILE A 49 0.77 14.47 -11.89
N GLN A 50 0.91 14.67 -10.58
CA GLN A 50 -0.14 15.25 -9.74
C GLN A 50 -0.49 16.70 -10.10
N SER A 51 0.47 17.47 -10.64
CA SER A 51 0.21 18.83 -11.12
C SER A 51 -0.65 18.87 -12.40
N VAL A 52 -0.64 17.79 -13.19
CA VAL A 52 -1.31 17.70 -14.51
C VAL A 52 -2.58 16.86 -14.45
N LEU A 53 -2.50 15.67 -13.85
CA LEU A 53 -3.58 14.73 -13.63
C LEU A 53 -4.02 14.82 -12.17
N ARG A 54 -5.13 15.53 -11.94
CA ARG A 54 -5.65 15.74 -10.59
C ARG A 54 -6.36 14.49 -10.07
N GLU A 55 -6.20 14.26 -8.77
CA GLU A 55 -6.72 13.08 -8.08
C GLU A 55 -8.26 13.00 -8.08
N ASP A 56 -8.96 14.14 -8.00
CA ASP A 56 -10.42 14.22 -8.05
C ASP A 56 -10.99 13.60 -9.34
N ILE A 57 -10.26 13.69 -10.45
CA ILE A 57 -10.65 13.07 -11.71
C ILE A 57 -10.49 11.55 -11.65
N MET A 58 -9.46 11.04 -10.99
CA MET A 58 -9.09 9.61 -10.98
C MET A 58 -9.85 8.78 -9.95
N ARG A 59 -10.39 9.40 -8.89
CA ARG A 59 -11.05 8.72 -7.75
C ARG A 59 -12.23 7.83 -8.15
N GLU A 60 -12.90 8.13 -9.27
CA GLU A 60 -14.01 7.31 -9.77
C GLU A 60 -13.54 6.04 -10.50
N SER A 61 -12.23 5.86 -10.73
CA SER A 61 -11.70 4.75 -11.50
C SER A 61 -11.68 3.49 -10.65
N VAL A 62 -12.14 2.37 -11.22
CA VAL A 62 -12.09 1.06 -10.56
C VAL A 62 -10.66 0.69 -10.17
N ILE A 63 -9.68 0.96 -11.04
CA ILE A 63 -8.27 0.68 -10.76
C ILE A 63 -7.75 1.57 -9.63
N TYR A 64 -8.15 2.84 -9.58
CA TYR A 64 -7.74 3.73 -8.50
C TYR A 64 -8.30 3.26 -7.16
N GLN A 65 -9.59 2.90 -7.12
CA GLN A 65 -10.26 2.39 -5.93
C GLN A 65 -9.63 1.09 -5.44
N GLU A 66 -9.31 0.16 -6.34
CA GLU A 66 -8.62 -1.08 -6.00
C GLU A 66 -7.23 -0.81 -5.38
N ILE A 67 -6.44 0.09 -5.98
CA ILE A 67 -5.13 0.48 -5.45
C ILE A 67 -5.24 1.12 -4.07
N ASP A 68 -6.22 2.02 -3.88
CA ASP A 68 -6.46 2.74 -2.63
C ASP A 68 -6.90 1.79 -1.52
N SER A 69 -7.89 0.93 -1.78
CA SER A 69 -8.34 -0.10 -0.84
C SER A 69 -7.22 -1.07 -0.47
N ALA A 70 -6.42 -1.53 -1.45
CA ALA A 70 -5.28 -2.38 -1.17
C ALA A 70 -4.17 -1.63 -0.39
N ALA A 71 -4.04 -0.31 -0.58
CA ALA A 71 -3.11 0.51 0.19
C ALA A 71 -3.58 0.68 1.65
N GLU A 72 -4.87 0.90 1.86
CA GLU A 72 -5.50 0.97 3.18
C GLU A 72 -5.33 -0.34 3.94
N GLU A 73 -5.66 -1.49 3.33
CA GLU A 73 -5.51 -2.81 3.95
C GLU A 73 -4.05 -3.10 4.32
N ARG A 74 -3.11 -2.82 3.41
CA ARG A 74 -1.66 -2.94 3.71
C ARG A 74 -1.24 -2.00 4.83
N GLY A 75 -1.80 -0.79 4.89
CA GLY A 75 -1.52 0.20 5.92
C GLY A 75 -2.00 -0.25 7.29
N LEU A 76 -3.24 -0.74 7.36
CA LEU A 76 -3.85 -1.29 8.56
C LEU A 76 -3.04 -2.48 9.09
N ARG A 77 -2.78 -3.48 8.25
CA ARG A 77 -2.00 -4.66 8.64
C ARG A 77 -0.60 -4.28 9.13
N LYS A 78 0.10 -3.40 8.41
CA LYS A 78 1.42 -2.91 8.86
C LYS A 78 1.34 -2.19 10.21
N GLY A 79 0.30 -1.39 10.43
CA GLY A 79 0.06 -0.72 11.70
C GLY A 79 -0.12 -1.71 12.86
N GLU A 80 -0.97 -2.71 12.66
CA GLU A 80 -1.27 -3.72 13.66
C GLU A 80 -0.08 -4.62 13.97
N VAL A 81 0.60 -5.16 12.94
CA VAL A 81 1.82 -5.97 13.11
C VAL A 81 2.90 -5.19 13.85
N ASN A 82 3.14 -3.94 13.48
CA ASN A 82 4.13 -3.09 14.16
C ASN A 82 3.80 -2.86 15.63
N MET A 83 2.51 -2.68 15.95
CA MET A 83 2.07 -2.53 17.34
C MET A 83 2.24 -3.85 18.10
N LEU A 84 1.82 -4.96 17.49
CA LEU A 84 1.90 -6.29 18.07
C LEU A 84 3.34 -6.70 18.38
N LEU A 85 4.28 -6.46 17.46
CA LEU A 85 5.71 -6.71 17.67
C LEU A 85 6.27 -5.93 18.86
N LYS A 86 5.84 -4.67 19.05
CA LYS A 86 6.23 -3.88 20.23
C LYS A 86 5.66 -4.48 21.50
N GLN A 87 4.37 -4.81 21.52
CA GLN A 87 3.71 -5.39 22.69
C GLN A 87 4.32 -6.73 23.08
N LEU A 88 4.61 -7.60 22.10
CA LEU A 88 5.31 -8.86 22.31
C LEU A 88 6.70 -8.64 22.92
N ASN A 89 7.51 -7.72 22.36
CA ASN A 89 8.81 -7.39 22.94
C ASN A 89 8.72 -6.95 24.42
N TYR A 90 7.65 -6.24 24.80
CA TYR A 90 7.42 -5.87 26.21
C TYR A 90 6.93 -7.03 27.07
N ARG A 91 6.06 -7.90 26.54
CA ARG A 91 5.39 -8.96 27.31
C ARG A 91 6.25 -10.21 27.48
N VAL A 92 6.90 -10.65 26.41
CA VAL A 92 7.65 -11.92 26.36
C VAL A 92 9.16 -11.74 26.28
N GLY A 93 9.63 -10.48 26.19
CA GLY A 93 11.05 -10.12 26.06
C GLY A 93 11.49 -9.98 24.60
N PRO A 94 12.78 -9.67 24.36
CA PRO A 94 13.32 -9.43 23.02
C PRO A 94 13.04 -10.59 22.06
N LEU A 95 12.43 -10.30 20.93
CA LEU A 95 12.13 -11.30 19.90
C LEU A 95 13.32 -11.51 18.96
N GLU A 96 13.68 -12.76 18.74
CA GLU A 96 14.64 -13.14 17.70
C GLU A 96 14.13 -12.79 16.28
N PRO A 97 15.02 -12.47 15.32
CA PRO A 97 14.62 -12.03 13.98
C PRO A 97 13.72 -13.01 13.22
N ASN A 98 13.87 -14.32 13.46
CA ASN A 98 13.04 -15.35 12.84
C ASN A 98 11.57 -15.29 13.32
N LEU A 99 11.34 -15.03 14.62
CA LEU A 99 10.00 -14.88 15.17
C LEU A 99 9.35 -13.60 14.64
N GLN A 100 10.11 -12.51 14.53
CA GLN A 100 9.60 -11.28 13.93
C GLN A 100 9.17 -11.50 12.48
N ALA A 101 10.01 -12.16 11.67
CA ALA A 101 9.69 -12.49 10.29
C ALA A 101 8.44 -13.38 10.18
N GLN A 102 8.28 -14.35 11.07
CA GLN A 102 7.09 -15.20 11.09
C GLN A 102 5.82 -14.40 11.41
N ILE A 103 5.87 -13.50 12.39
CA ILE A 103 4.74 -12.61 12.74
C ILE A 103 4.39 -11.69 11.56
N GLU A 104 5.39 -11.21 10.81
CA GLU A 104 5.17 -10.37 9.63
C GLU A 104 4.48 -11.10 8.46
N THR A 105 4.49 -12.43 8.44
CA THR A 105 3.78 -13.25 7.44
C THR A 105 2.33 -13.52 7.79
N LEU A 106 1.91 -13.26 9.03
CA LEU A 106 0.53 -13.47 9.47
C LEU A 106 -0.44 -12.57 8.69
N ASN A 107 -1.61 -13.11 8.38
CA ASN A 107 -2.72 -12.34 7.84
C ASN A 107 -3.41 -11.51 8.93
N LEU A 108 -4.29 -10.58 8.54
CA LEU A 108 -4.94 -9.66 9.49
C LEU A 108 -5.69 -10.38 10.61
N SER A 109 -6.44 -11.45 10.29
CA SER A 109 -7.18 -12.21 11.30
C SER A 109 -6.24 -12.91 12.28
N GLU A 110 -5.12 -13.44 11.82
CA GLU A 110 -4.12 -14.08 12.69
C GLU A 110 -3.42 -13.06 13.60
N VAL A 111 -3.16 -11.85 13.10
CA VAL A 111 -2.61 -10.74 13.89
C VAL A 111 -3.56 -10.34 15.01
N GLU A 112 -4.86 -10.24 14.72
CA GLU A 112 -5.88 -9.95 15.73
C GLU A 112 -5.99 -11.05 16.80
N GLU A 113 -5.96 -12.32 16.39
CA GLU A 113 -6.00 -13.46 17.31
C GLU A 113 -4.74 -13.54 18.19
N LEU A 114 -3.56 -13.29 17.61
CA LEU A 114 -2.32 -13.20 18.38
C LEU A 114 -2.36 -12.03 19.37
N GLY A 115 -2.96 -10.89 18.99
CA GLY A 115 -3.17 -9.76 19.88
C GLY A 115 -4.02 -10.10 21.11
N LYS A 116 -5.01 -10.98 20.98
CA LYS A 116 -5.82 -11.48 22.11
C LYS A 116 -5.02 -12.47 22.95
N ALA A 117 -4.41 -13.47 22.32
CA ALA A 117 -3.64 -14.52 23.00
C ALA A 117 -2.45 -13.95 23.79
N LEU A 118 -1.84 -12.87 23.27
CA LEU A 118 -0.74 -12.15 23.92
C LEU A 118 -1.02 -11.78 25.38
N LEU A 119 -2.28 -11.48 25.72
CA LEU A 119 -2.65 -11.07 27.07
C LEU A 119 -2.39 -12.18 28.09
N ASP A 120 -2.51 -13.43 27.67
CA ASP A 120 -2.33 -14.62 28.50
C ASP A 120 -0.89 -15.15 28.50
N PHE A 121 0.00 -14.61 27.66
CA PHE A 121 1.38 -15.08 27.57
C PHE A 121 2.16 -14.77 28.85
N SER A 122 2.86 -15.77 29.36
CA SER A 122 3.79 -15.68 30.48
C SER A 122 5.25 -15.58 30.02
N GLY A 123 5.55 -15.94 28.78
CA GLY A 123 6.87 -15.76 28.18
C GLY A 123 6.95 -16.18 26.71
N VAL A 124 8.16 -16.16 26.16
CA VAL A 124 8.38 -16.42 24.72
C VAL A 124 8.00 -17.84 24.29
N ALA A 125 8.01 -18.80 25.22
CA ALA A 125 7.58 -20.17 24.95
C ALA A 125 6.10 -20.24 24.52
N ASP A 126 5.24 -19.39 25.08
CA ASP A 126 3.81 -19.34 24.72
C ASP A 126 3.62 -18.81 23.30
N LEU A 127 4.40 -17.79 22.92
CA LEU A 127 4.43 -17.27 21.54
C LEU A 127 4.89 -18.34 20.55
N VAL A 128 5.97 -19.06 20.85
CA VAL A 128 6.49 -20.12 19.99
C VAL A 128 5.45 -21.23 19.82
N ALA A 129 4.81 -21.66 20.91
CA ALA A 129 3.76 -22.67 20.86
C ALA A 129 2.55 -22.19 20.04
N TRP A 130 2.16 -20.92 20.19
CA TRP A 130 1.06 -20.33 19.43
C TRP A 130 1.35 -20.32 17.92
N LEU A 131 2.55 -19.87 17.52
CA LEU A 131 2.94 -19.80 16.10
C LEU A 131 3.01 -21.18 15.44
N GLN A 132 3.32 -22.23 16.20
CA GLN A 132 3.30 -23.61 15.70
C GLN A 132 1.91 -24.10 15.29
N LEU A 133 0.82 -23.48 15.78
CA LEU A 133 -0.55 -23.82 15.36
C LEU A 133 -0.87 -23.38 13.92
N PHE A 134 -0.06 -22.47 13.36
CA PHE A 134 -0.25 -21.87 12.03
C PHE A 134 0.88 -22.22 11.05
N THR A 135 1.78 -23.12 11.46
CA THR A 135 2.91 -23.57 10.63
C THR A 135 2.67 -25.02 10.22
N ASP A 136 2.09 -25.24 9.04
CA ASP A 136 2.10 -26.54 8.34
C ASP A 136 3.36 -26.67 7.46
#